data_AF-A0A955N2S8-F1
#
_entry.id   AF-A0A955N2S8-F1
#
_cell.length_a   1.000
_cell.length_b   1.000
_cell.length_c   1.000
_cell.angle_alpha   90.00
_cell.angle_beta   90.00
_cell.angle_gamma   90.00
#
_symmetry.space_group_name_H-M   'P 1'
#
loop_
_entity.id
_entity.type
_entity.pdbx_description
1 polymer ?
#
loop_
_entity_poly.entity_id
_entity_poly.type
_entity_poly.pdbx_seq_one_letter_code
_entity_poly.pdbx_strand_id
1 'polypeptide(L)'
;MGTQTGLRLEQRGVGHYYKVILHIGSTLIPISDDIIEELRTHTTLTPDQFFPIFVNKVGYSSYLQEQIRQEVRNAGDLNTQMSVIQQFFRQE
;
A
#
# COMPACT_ATOMS: atom_id res chain seq x y z
N MET A 1 12.36 -0.25 20.06
CA MET A 1 11.74 -0.99 18.93
C MET A 1 11.43 0.06 17.88
N GLY A 2 12.21 0.13 16.80
CA GLY A 2 12.03 1.17 15.79
C GLY A 2 10.74 0.92 15.03
N THR A 3 9.77 1.84 15.11
CA THR A 3 8.67 1.91 14.16
C THR A 3 9.28 2.18 12.80
N GLN A 4 9.22 1.20 11.90
CA GLN A 4 9.75 1.32 10.55
C GLN A 4 8.88 2.34 9.82
N THR A 5 9.44 3.51 9.48
CA THR A 5 8.71 4.59 8.82
C THR A 5 8.41 4.23 7.36
N GLY A 6 7.21 4.53 6.89
CA GLY A 6 6.75 4.25 5.53
C GLY A 6 5.75 3.10 5.43
N LEU A 7 5.20 2.92 4.23
CA LEU A 7 4.23 1.88 3.94
C LEU A 7 4.91 0.54 3.71
N ARG A 8 4.33 -0.55 4.23
CA ARG A 8 4.81 -1.90 3.98
C ARG A 8 3.65 -2.86 3.70
N LEU A 9 3.83 -3.72 2.70
CA LEU A 9 2.90 -4.81 2.41
C LEU A 9 3.42 -6.12 2.97
N GLU A 10 2.50 -6.90 3.53
CA GLU A 10 2.71 -8.27 3.98
C GLU A 10 1.77 -9.17 3.19
N GLN A 11 2.32 -10.17 2.50
CA GLN A 11 1.53 -11.25 1.92
C GLN A 11 1.31 -12.34 2.97
N ARG A 12 0.07 -12.79 3.10
CA ARG A 12 -0.35 -13.87 3.99
C ARG A 12 -0.56 -15.16 3.20
N GLY A 13 -0.26 -16.28 3.85
CA GLY A 13 -0.32 -17.61 3.24
C GLY A 13 -1.74 -18.16 3.06
N VAL A 14 -1.81 -19.42 2.61
CA VAL A 14 -3.06 -20.14 2.38
C VAL A 14 -3.86 -20.27 3.70
N GLY A 15 -5.15 -19.96 3.65
CA GLY A 15 -6.06 -20.04 4.81
C GLY A 15 -6.48 -18.69 5.40
N HIS A 16 -5.93 -17.57 4.92
CA HIS A 16 -6.37 -16.23 5.31
C HIS A 16 -7.38 -15.65 4.31
N TYR A 17 -8.46 -15.05 4.83
CA TYR A 17 -9.47 -14.37 4.00
C TYR A 17 -8.90 -13.13 3.28
N TYR A 18 -8.02 -12.39 3.96
CA TYR A 18 -7.26 -11.29 3.36
C TYR A 18 -5.82 -11.73 3.13
N LYS A 19 -5.39 -11.72 1.86
CA LYS A 19 -4.07 -12.17 1.44
C LYS A 19 -2.99 -11.11 1.58
N VAL A 20 -3.36 -9.83 1.67
CA VAL A 20 -2.40 -8.73 1.79
C VAL A 20 -2.81 -7.80 2.93
N ILE A 21 -1.83 -7.45 3.76
CA ILE A 21 -1.98 -6.44 4.82
C ILE A 21 -1.06 -5.26 4.52
N LEU A 22 -1.62 -4.06 4.58
CA LEU A 22 -0.86 -2.82 4.61
C LEU A 22 -0.53 -2.46 6.06
N HIS A 23 0.75 -2.21 6.32
CA HIS A 23 1.29 -1.68 7.55
C HIS A 23 1.51 -0.18 7.38
N ILE A 24 0.91 0.62 8.27
CA ILE A 24 1.07 2.07 8.36
C ILE A 24 1.43 2.39 9.81
N GLY A 25 2.72 2.55 10.12
CA GLY A 25 3.18 2.65 11.51
C GLY A 25 2.75 1.42 12.31
N SER A 26 1.89 1.60 13.32
CA SER A 26 1.32 0.52 14.15
C SER A 26 -0.03 -0.01 13.66
N THR A 27 -0.56 0.53 12.56
CA THR A 27 -1.88 0.18 12.02
C THR A 27 -1.76 -0.90 10.96
N LEU A 28 -2.63 -1.92 11.05
CA LEU A 28 -2.72 -3.03 10.11
C LEU A 28 -4.03 -2.96 9.35
N ILE A 29 -3.96 -2.79 8.04
CA ILE A 29 -5.13 -2.65 7.17
C ILE A 29 -5.20 -3.85 6.22
N PRO A 30 -6.24 -4.68 6.31
CA PRO A 30 -6.47 -5.72 5.31
C PRO A 30 -6.87 -5.10 3.97
N ILE A 31 -6.26 -5.59 2.89
CA ILE A 31 -6.63 -5.23 1.52
C ILE A 31 -7.41 -6.40 0.91
N SER A 32 -8.58 -6.12 0.35
CA SER A 32 -9.42 -7.11 -0.31
C SER A 32 -8.84 -7.52 -1.68
N ASP A 33 -9.18 -8.74 -2.11
CA ASP A 33 -8.70 -9.29 -3.38
C ASP A 33 -9.07 -8.40 -4.58
N ASP A 34 -10.26 -7.79 -4.60
CA ASP A 34 -10.69 -6.87 -5.67
C ASP A 34 -9.81 -5.62 -5.78
N ILE A 35 -9.42 -5.04 -4.64
CA ILE A 35 -8.49 -3.89 -4.61
C ILE A 35 -7.11 -4.32 -5.09
N ILE A 36 -6.65 -5.51 -4.71
CA ILE A 36 -5.35 -6.05 -5.17
C ILE A 36 -5.37 -6.20 -6.70
N GLU A 37 -6.42 -6.81 -7.25
CA GLU A 37 -6.59 -6.98 -8.70
C GLU A 37 -6.61 -5.64 -9.43
N GLU A 38 -7.31 -4.64 -8.90
CA GLU A 38 -7.33 -3.30 -9.48
C GLU A 38 -5.94 -2.63 -9.45
N LEU A 39 -5.25 -2.67 -8.30
CA LEU A 39 -3.91 -2.07 -8.17
C LEU A 39 -2.90 -2.71 -9.11
N ARG A 40 -3.01 -4.02 -9.39
CA ARG A 40 -2.17 -4.74 -10.36
C ARG A 40 -2.24 -4.12 -11.75
N THR A 41 -3.43 -3.70 -12.20
CA THR A 41 -3.62 -3.06 -13.51
C THR A 41 -2.92 -1.71 -13.66
N HIS A 42 -2.58 -1.06 -12.54
CA HIS A 42 -1.96 0.26 -12.50
C HIS A 42 -0.46 0.22 -12.17
N THR A 43 0.12 -0.96 -11.99
CA THR A 43 1.54 -1.11 -11.58
C THR A 43 2.54 -0.58 -12.62
N THR A 44 2.13 -0.38 -13.87
CA THR A 44 2.98 0.18 -14.95
C THR A 44 3.03 1.71 -14.96
N LEU A 45 2.17 2.37 -14.19
CA LEU A 45 2.16 3.82 -14.05
C LEU A 45 3.44 4.32 -13.34
N THR A 46 3.73 5.61 -13.49
CA THR A 46 4.77 6.25 -12.67
C THR A 46 4.37 6.27 -11.19
N PRO A 47 5.32 6.25 -10.25
CA PRO A 47 5.06 6.38 -8.80
C PRO A 47 4.06 7.49 -8.43
N ASP A 48 4.24 8.70 -8.99
CA ASP A 48 3.38 9.85 -8.74
C ASP A 48 1.95 9.66 -9.26
N GLN A 49 1.77 8.93 -10.35
CA GLN A 49 0.43 8.62 -10.91
C GLN A 49 -0.23 7.45 -10.18
N PHE A 50 0.56 6.47 -9.73
CA PHE A 50 0.08 5.31 -8.99
C PHE A 50 -0.37 5.69 -7.57
N PHE A 51 0.36 6.59 -6.91
CA PHE A 51 0.08 6.96 -5.52
C PHE A 51 -1.36 7.45 -5.24
N PRO A 52 -1.95 8.39 -5.99
CA PRO A 52 -3.33 8.82 -5.74
C PRO A 52 -4.35 7.69 -5.95
N ILE A 53 -4.09 6.75 -6.86
CA ILE A 53 -4.93 5.56 -7.07
C ILE A 53 -4.83 4.64 -5.86
N PHE A 54 -3.59 4.34 -5.42
CA PHE A 54 -3.34 3.54 -4.22
C PHE A 54 -4.05 4.11 -2.98
N VAL A 55 -3.90 5.42 -2.75
CA VAL A 55 -4.56 6.11 -1.64
C VAL A 55 -6.08 6.00 -1.75
N ASN A 56 -6.66 6.22 -2.93
CA ASN A 56 -8.11 6.18 -3.12
C ASN A 56 -8.69 4.78 -2.87
N LYS A 57 -8.00 3.73 -3.34
CA LYS A 57 -8.48 2.36 -3.26
C LYS A 57 -8.26 1.72 -1.90
N VAL A 58 -7.08 1.87 -1.33
CA VAL A 58 -6.77 1.29 -0.01
C VAL A 58 -7.32 2.16 1.12
N GLY A 59 -7.33 3.49 0.93
CA GLY A 59 -7.91 4.44 1.85
C GLY A 59 -9.43 4.55 1.71
N TYR A 60 -10.16 3.54 2.17
CA TYR A 60 -11.64 3.50 2.14
C TYR A 60 -12.32 4.62 2.95
N SER A 61 -11.57 5.38 3.75
CA SER A 61 -12.03 6.56 4.48
C SER A 61 -11.06 7.72 4.33
N SER A 62 -11.54 8.96 4.39
CA SER A 62 -10.70 10.16 4.32
C SER A 62 -9.61 10.17 5.40
N TYR A 63 -9.89 9.62 6.57
CA TYR A 63 -8.91 9.46 7.64
C TYR A 63 -7.76 8.55 7.22
N LEU A 64 -8.06 7.37 6.67
CA LEU A 64 -7.05 6.44 6.22
C LEU A 64 -6.26 6.97 5.02
N GLN A 65 -6.92 7.68 4.10
CA GLN A 65 -6.24 8.35 2.99
C GLN A 65 -5.19 9.34 3.50
N GLU A 66 -5.55 10.15 4.51
CA GLU A 66 -4.62 11.10 5.10
C GLU A 66 -3.48 10.40 5.84
N GLN A 67 -3.76 9.32 6.58
CA GLN A 67 -2.71 8.53 7.22
C GLN A 67 -1.69 7.98 6.22
N ILE A 68 -2.14 7.41 5.11
CA ILE A 68 -1.26 6.89 4.05
C ILE A 68 -0.40 8.04 3.50
N ARG A 69 -1.00 9.21 3.23
CA ARG A 69 -0.28 10.39 2.73
C ARG A 69 0.79 10.89 3.69
N GLN A 70 0.45 11.00 4.98
CA GLN A 70 1.39 11.44 6.00
C GLN A 70 2.53 10.44 6.18
N GLU A 71 2.25 9.13 6.17
CA GLU A 71 3.28 8.11 6.35
C GLU A 71 4.32 8.12 5.22
N VAL A 72 3.86 8.21 3.96
CA VAL A 72 4.76 8.34 2.81
C VAL A 72 5.57 9.64 2.88
N ARG A 73 4.93 10.75 3.26
CA ARG A 73 5.60 12.05 3.42
C ARG A 73 6.66 12.03 4.52
N ASN A 74 6.36 11.40 5.65
CA ASN A 74 7.27 11.31 6.81
C ASN A 74 8.51 10.48 6.49
N ALA A 75 8.37 9.45 5.67
CA ALA A 75 9.49 8.65 5.20
C ALA A 75 10.33 9.35 4.12
N GLY A 76 9.81 10.39 3.46
CA GLY A 76 10.57 11.30 2.60
C GLY A 76 10.90 10.79 1.19
N ASP A 77 10.43 9.59 0.81
CA ASP A 77 10.72 9.00 -0.50
C ASP A 77 9.51 8.27 -1.09
N LEU A 78 8.63 9.04 -1.73
CA LEU A 78 7.44 8.53 -2.42
C LEU A 78 7.82 7.60 -3.58
N ASN A 79 8.84 7.97 -4.36
CA ASN A 79 9.22 7.23 -5.57
C ASN A 79 9.68 5.82 -5.22
N THR A 80 10.59 5.68 -4.26
CA THR A 80 11.07 4.37 -3.81
C THR A 80 9.95 3.56 -3.18
N GLN A 81 9.11 4.16 -2.32
CA GLN A 81 8.01 3.42 -1.69
C GLN A 81 6.99 2.91 -2.68
N MET A 82 6.53 3.76 -3.60
CA MET A 82 5.57 3.33 -4.60
C MET A 82 6.17 2.31 -5.55
N SER A 83 7.45 2.45 -5.91
CA SER A 83 8.14 1.45 -6.75
C SER A 83 8.17 0.07 -6.07
N VAL A 84 8.49 0.01 -4.77
CA VAL A 84 8.46 -1.23 -3.97
C VAL A 84 7.04 -1.81 -3.90
N ILE A 85 6.03 -0.98 -3.65
CA ILE A 85 4.62 -1.41 -3.62
C ILE A 85 4.17 -1.93 -4.99
N GLN A 86 4.51 -1.24 -6.07
CA GLN A 86 4.18 -1.66 -7.43
C GLN A 86 4.88 -2.99 -7.76
N GLN A 87 6.15 -3.16 -7.37
CA GLN A 87 6.88 -4.41 -7.53
C GLN A 87 6.21 -5.55 -6.78
N PHE A 88 5.76 -5.32 -5.54
CA PHE A 88 5.02 -6.32 -4.76
C PHE A 88 3.77 -6.82 -5.51
N PHE A 89 2.99 -5.91 -6.12
CA PHE A 89 1.81 -6.32 -6.88
C PHE A 89 2.12 -6.98 -8.22
N ARG A 90 3.31 -6.78 -8.80
CA ARG A 90 3.76 -7.44 -10.04
C ARG A 90 4.25 -8.87 -9.83
N GLN A 91 4.72 -9.20 -8.62
CA GLN A 91 5.18 -10.55 -8.31
C GLN A 91 3.98 -11.38 -7.84
N GLU A 92 3.57 -12.34 -8.67
CA GLU A 92 2.53 -13.32 -8.36
C GLU A 92 3.09 -14.53 -7.61
#